data_AF-T1CAX8-F1
#
_entry.id   AF-T1CAX8-F1
#
_cell.length_a   1.000
_cell.length_b   1.000
_cell.length_c   1.000
_cell.angle_alpha   90.00
_cell.angle_beta   90.00
_cell.angle_gamma   90.00
#
_symmetry.space_group_name_H-M   'P 1'
#
loop_
_entity.id
_entity.type
_entity.pdbx_description
1 polymer ?
#
loop_
_entity_poly.entity_id
_entity_poly.type
_entity_poly.pdbx_seq_one_letter_code
_entity_poly.pdbx_strand_id
1 'polypeptide(L)'
;QPSSLAGLPYTDPAALNNWIAVVNVNIDSNGNPAGLFTGYNSADPSNACGVAAQWCISAPGEVDYLPIPGTQFGGYGYGTSFATPIIAGVAALVEQAYPWMTGPNL
;
A
#
# COMPACT_ATOMS: atom_id res chain seq x y z
N GLN A 1 -3.48 -6.20 12.92
CA GLN A 1 -4.64 -6.80 12.22
C GLN A 1 -5.19 -5.75 11.28
N PRO A 2 -5.71 -6.15 10.10
CA PRO A 2 -6.26 -5.21 9.12
C PRO A 2 -7.55 -4.57 9.65
N SER A 3 -7.96 -3.46 9.04
CA SER A 3 -9.30 -2.91 9.25
C SER A 3 -10.37 -3.86 8.70
N SER A 4 -11.62 -3.71 9.14
CA SER A 4 -12.77 -4.48 8.62
C SER A 4 -12.91 -4.34 7.11
N LEU A 5 -12.67 -3.14 6.58
CA LEU A 5 -12.73 -2.85 5.16
C LEU A 5 -11.59 -3.54 4.40
N ALA A 6 -10.36 -3.52 4.92
CA ALA A 6 -9.24 -4.26 4.33
C ALA A 6 -9.46 -5.79 4.37
N GLY A 7 -10.18 -6.28 5.38
CA GLY A 7 -10.57 -7.68 5.53
C GLY A 7 -11.87 -8.08 4.81
N LEU A 8 -12.53 -7.18 4.06
CA LEU A 8 -13.84 -7.42 3.44
C LEU A 8 -13.93 -8.76 2.67
N PRO A 9 -12.91 -9.16 1.88
CA PRO A 9 -12.99 -10.42 1.15
C PRO A 9 -13.06 -11.70 2.00
N TYR A 10 -12.70 -11.62 3.29
CA TYR A 10 -12.90 -12.71 4.24
C TYR A 10 -14.38 -13.00 4.50
N THR A 11 -15.21 -11.94 4.51
CA THR A 11 -16.66 -12.04 4.76
C THR A 11 -17.50 -12.02 3.48
N ASP A 12 -16.99 -11.41 2.41
CA ASP A 12 -17.62 -11.35 1.10
C ASP A 12 -16.61 -11.76 0.01
N PRO A 13 -16.53 -13.06 -0.34
CA PRO A 13 -15.56 -13.55 -1.32
C PRO A 13 -15.69 -12.91 -2.71
N ALA A 14 -16.84 -12.33 -3.06
CA ALA A 14 -17.01 -11.64 -4.33
C ALA A 14 -16.12 -10.39 -4.42
N ALA A 15 -15.74 -9.80 -3.28
CA ALA A 15 -14.85 -8.66 -3.22
C ALA A 15 -13.41 -8.98 -3.67
N LEU A 16 -12.95 -10.24 -3.57
CA LEU A 16 -11.58 -10.64 -3.96
C LEU A 16 -11.20 -10.19 -5.37
N ASN A 17 -12.17 -10.15 -6.28
CA ASN A 17 -11.96 -9.82 -7.67
C ASN A 17 -11.44 -8.40 -7.92
N ASN A 18 -11.67 -7.45 -7.02
CA ASN A 18 -11.29 -6.05 -7.24
C ASN A 18 -10.81 -5.37 -5.96
N TRP A 19 -10.31 -6.15 -5.00
CA TRP A 19 -9.95 -5.66 -3.67
C TRP A 19 -8.53 -6.05 -3.30
N ILE A 20 -7.69 -5.07 -3.05
CA ILE A 20 -6.32 -5.26 -2.57
C ILE A 20 -6.15 -4.46 -1.29
N ALA A 21 -5.70 -5.13 -0.23
CA ALA A 21 -5.26 -4.48 0.99
C ALA A 21 -3.80 -4.04 0.84
N VAL A 22 -3.43 -2.88 1.38
CA VAL A 22 -2.06 -2.37 1.30
C VAL A 22 -1.52 -2.08 2.69
N VAL A 23 -0.28 -2.53 2.93
CA VAL A 23 0.50 -2.21 4.13
C VAL A 23 1.77 -1.48 3.73
N ASN A 24 2.31 -0.68 4.64
CA ASN A 24 3.59 -0.01 4.42
C ASN A 24 4.71 -0.67 5.23
N VAL A 25 5.88 -0.75 4.59
CA VAL A 25 7.11 -1.34 5.16
C VAL A 25 8.22 -0.30 5.27
N ASN A 26 9.11 -0.51 6.25
CA ASN A 26 10.38 0.20 6.33
C ASN A 26 11.31 -0.29 5.22
N ILE A 27 12.19 0.59 4.75
CA ILE A 27 13.27 0.25 3.83
C ILE A 27 14.62 0.50 4.53
N ASP A 28 15.51 -0.49 4.53
CA ASP A 28 16.85 -0.35 5.11
C ASP A 28 17.76 0.54 4.24
N SER A 29 18.95 0.87 4.76
CA SER A 29 19.93 1.67 4.04
C SER A 29 20.44 1.06 2.73
N ASN A 30 20.20 -0.23 2.50
CA ASN A 30 20.57 -0.95 1.28
C ASN A 30 19.40 -1.05 0.29
N GLY A 31 18.23 -0.47 0.61
CA GLY A 31 17.04 -0.50 -0.24
C GLY A 31 16.17 -1.75 -0.06
N ASN A 32 16.39 -2.56 0.96
CA ASN A 32 15.60 -3.78 1.20
C ASN A 32 14.44 -3.53 2.17
N PRO A 33 13.30 -4.26 2.03
CA PRO A 33 12.26 -4.28 3.05
C PRO A 33 12.79 -4.72 4.41
N ALA A 34 12.58 -3.89 5.43
CA ALA A 34 13.03 -4.07 6.80
C ALA A 34 11.87 -4.28 7.78
N GLY A 35 10.82 -4.98 7.32
CA GLY A 35 9.62 -5.26 8.09
C GLY A 35 8.56 -4.15 8.01
N LEU A 36 7.46 -4.33 8.75
CA LEU A 36 6.36 -3.36 8.77
C LEU A 36 6.85 -2.01 9.30
N PHE A 37 6.33 -0.94 8.72
CA PHE A 37 6.62 0.41 9.19
C PHE A 37 6.17 0.55 10.65
N THR A 38 7.10 0.95 11.51
CA THR A 38 6.87 1.01 12.94
C THR A 38 6.38 2.38 13.41
N GLY A 39 6.39 3.41 12.55
CA GLY A 39 6.12 4.77 12.98
C GLY A 39 7.37 5.55 13.34
N TYR A 40 7.30 6.88 13.21
CA TYR A 40 8.32 7.76 13.81
C TYR A 40 8.12 7.77 15.32
N ASN A 41 9.16 7.41 16.09
CA ASN A 41 9.05 7.16 17.54
C ASN A 41 7.93 6.16 17.91
N SER A 42 7.69 5.16 17.05
CA SER A 42 6.64 4.15 17.23
C SER A 42 5.19 4.68 17.19
N ALA A 43 4.97 5.88 16.66
CA ALA A 43 3.64 6.46 16.46
C ALA A 43 3.08 6.09 15.08
N ASP A 44 1.79 5.71 15.04
CA ASP A 44 1.07 5.32 13.81
C ASP A 44 1.74 4.19 13.01
N PRO A 45 2.00 3.02 13.62
CA PRO A 45 2.57 1.88 12.92
C PRO A 45 1.63 1.33 11.87
N SER A 46 2.20 0.65 10.87
CA SER A 46 1.41 -0.10 9.89
C SER A 46 0.68 -1.26 10.55
N ASN A 47 -0.56 -1.49 10.14
CA ASN A 47 -1.23 -2.74 10.46
C ASN A 47 -0.62 -3.90 9.67
N ALA A 48 -0.40 -5.04 10.31
CA ALA A 48 -0.12 -6.29 9.60
C ALA A 48 -1.36 -6.76 8.81
N CYS A 49 -1.12 -7.38 7.64
CA CYS A 49 -2.15 -7.90 6.73
C CYS A 49 -3.15 -8.85 7.41
N GLY A 50 -2.71 -9.68 8.36
CA GLY A 50 -3.58 -10.58 9.14
C GLY A 50 -4.47 -11.44 8.24
N VAL A 51 -5.80 -11.41 8.48
CA VAL A 51 -6.78 -12.18 7.68
C VAL A 51 -6.77 -11.83 6.18
N ALA A 52 -6.27 -10.65 5.82
CA ALA A 52 -6.16 -10.20 4.44
C ALA A 52 -4.90 -10.70 3.71
N ALA A 53 -4.08 -11.55 4.33
CA ALA A 53 -2.77 -11.95 3.79
C ALA A 53 -2.82 -12.50 2.35
N GLN A 54 -3.93 -13.09 1.91
CA GLN A 54 -4.07 -13.62 0.54
C GLN A 54 -4.28 -12.53 -0.54
N TRP A 55 -4.72 -11.32 -0.17
CA TRP A 55 -4.97 -10.19 -1.08
C TRP A 55 -4.31 -8.91 -0.57
N CYS A 56 -3.21 -9.05 0.16
CA CYS A 56 -2.49 -7.93 0.76
C CYS A 56 -1.09 -7.80 0.16
N ILE A 57 -0.72 -6.59 -0.23
CA ILE A 57 0.59 -6.28 -0.80
C ILE A 57 1.27 -5.20 0.04
N SER A 58 2.57 -5.36 0.27
CA SER A 58 3.40 -4.37 0.96
C SER A 58 4.16 -3.48 -0.03
N ALA A 59 4.24 -2.19 0.27
CA ALA A 59 5.12 -1.25 -0.43
C ALA A 59 5.80 -0.28 0.56
N PRO A 60 6.90 0.39 0.15
CA PRO A 60 7.41 1.53 0.91
C PRO A 60 6.27 2.55 1.09
N GLY A 61 6.09 3.07 2.29
CA GLY A 61 5.07 4.10 2.54
C GLY A 61 5.65 5.41 3.05
N GLU A 62 6.97 5.54 3.10
CA GLU A 62 7.71 6.75 3.44
C GLU A 62 8.11 7.44 2.13
N VAL A 63 7.67 8.69 1.93
CA VAL A 63 7.87 9.41 0.67
C VAL A 63 8.18 10.88 0.90
N ASP A 64 9.09 11.40 0.10
CA ASP A 64 9.23 12.84 -0.14
C ASP A 64 8.40 13.23 -1.36
N TYR A 65 7.54 14.24 -1.22
CA TYR A 65 6.71 14.76 -2.30
C TYR A 65 6.96 16.24 -2.56
N LEU A 66 6.88 16.59 -3.84
CA LEU A 66 7.19 17.93 -4.32
C LEU A 66 6.19 18.97 -3.76
N PRO A 67 6.68 20.16 -3.40
CA PRO A 67 5.80 21.22 -2.94
C PRO A 67 4.95 21.78 -4.07
N ILE A 68 3.68 22.09 -3.76
CA ILE A 68 2.80 22.86 -4.64
C ILE A 68 3.11 24.35 -4.42
N PRO A 69 3.61 25.06 -5.45
CA PRO A 69 4.05 26.44 -5.32
C PRO A 69 2.99 27.36 -4.71
N GLY A 70 3.38 28.20 -3.75
CA GLY A 70 2.47 29.13 -3.08
C GLY A 70 1.53 28.50 -2.06
N THR A 71 1.73 27.23 -1.69
CA THR A 71 0.93 26.55 -0.66
C THR A 71 1.82 25.93 0.41
N GLN A 72 1.21 25.48 1.52
CA GLN A 72 1.88 24.70 2.57
C GLN A 72 2.05 23.21 2.21
N PHE A 73 1.56 22.77 1.05
CA PHE A 73 1.56 21.36 0.67
C PHE A 73 2.88 20.99 0.01
N GLY A 74 3.73 20.27 0.72
CA GLY A 74 5.01 19.69 0.29
C GLY A 74 5.69 18.97 1.45
N GLY A 75 6.77 18.24 1.18
CA GLY A 75 7.64 17.69 2.21
C GLY A 75 7.58 16.17 2.34
N TYR A 76 7.63 15.69 3.57
CA TYR A 76 7.73 14.27 3.89
C TYR A 76 6.41 13.72 4.42
N GLY A 77 6.03 12.53 3.96
CA GLY A 77 4.83 11.82 4.41
C GLY A 77 5.11 10.36 4.64
N TYR A 78 4.34 9.75 5.54
CA TYR A 78 4.39 8.31 5.77
C TYR A 78 3.00 7.70 5.95
N GLY A 79 2.88 6.41 5.64
CA GLY A 79 1.70 5.60 5.95
C GLY A 79 1.25 4.70 4.81
N THR A 80 0.25 3.85 5.09
CA THR A 80 -0.36 2.98 4.08
C THR A 80 -0.97 3.78 2.93
N SER A 81 -1.47 5.00 3.20
CA SER A 81 -1.97 5.94 2.18
C SER A 81 -0.94 6.30 1.11
N PHE A 82 0.36 6.32 1.44
CA PHE A 82 1.44 6.59 0.48
C PHE A 82 1.99 5.31 -0.17
N ALA A 83 1.84 4.15 0.48
CA ALA A 83 2.13 2.85 -0.14
C ALA A 83 1.08 2.46 -1.21
N THR A 84 -0.20 2.78 -0.98
CA THR A 84 -1.31 2.48 -1.90
C THR A 84 -1.09 2.98 -3.34
N PRO A 85 -0.73 4.25 -3.61
CA PRO A 85 -0.51 4.72 -4.98
C PRO A 85 0.68 4.05 -5.66
N ILE A 86 1.69 3.57 -4.92
CA ILE A 86 2.79 2.79 -5.52
C ILE A 86 2.26 1.46 -6.06
N ILE A 87 1.46 0.73 -5.27
CA ILE A 87 0.83 -0.51 -5.72
C ILE A 87 -0.12 -0.27 -6.88
N ALA A 88 -0.94 0.79 -6.82
CA ALA A 88 -1.84 1.16 -7.92
C ALA A 88 -1.08 1.51 -9.21
N GLY A 89 0.06 2.21 -9.09
CA GLY A 89 0.93 2.51 -10.22
C GLY A 89 1.54 1.26 -10.85
N VAL A 90 2.02 0.30 -10.04
CA VAL A 90 2.51 -1.00 -10.54
C VAL A 90 1.39 -1.76 -11.24
N ALA A 91 0.20 -1.80 -10.65
CA ALA A 91 -0.97 -2.44 -11.25
C ALA A 91 -1.31 -1.84 -12.62
N ALA A 92 -1.28 -0.50 -12.73
CA ALA A 92 -1.50 0.20 -14.01
C ALA A 92 -0.42 -0.13 -15.06
N LEU A 93 0.85 -0.28 -14.64
CA LEU A 93 1.94 -0.70 -15.55
C LEU A 93 1.76 -2.14 -16.03
N VAL A 94 1.29 -3.04 -15.16
CA VAL A 94 0.98 -4.42 -15.52
C VAL A 94 -0.19 -4.46 -16.51
N GLU A 95 -1.27 -3.73 -16.24
CA GLU A 95 -2.41 -3.59 -17.15
C GLU A 95 -1.98 -3.04 -18.52
N GLN A 96 -1.10 -2.04 -18.54
CA GLN A 96 -0.55 -1.47 -19.76
C GLN A 96 0.28 -2.49 -20.56
N ALA A 97 1.08 -3.31 -19.89
CA ALA A 97 1.92 -4.33 -20.52
C ALA A 97 1.11 -5.55 -20.98
N TYR A 98 0.04 -5.88 -20.26
CA TYR A 98 -0.83 -7.03 -20.49
C TYR A 98 -2.30 -6.60 -20.54
N PRO A 99 -2.79 -6.06 -21.67
CA PRO A 99 -4.14 -5.49 -21.77
C PRO A 99 -5.31 -6.47 -21.57
N TRP A 100 -5.02 -7.77 -21.44
CA TRP A 100 -6.00 -8.82 -21.13
C TRP A 100 -6.15 -9.05 -19.61
N MET A 101 -5.27 -8.48 -18.79
CA MET A 101 -5.42 -8.48 -17.33
C MET A 101 -6.46 -7.43 -16.91
N THR A 102 -7.34 -7.83 -15.99
CA THR A 102 -8.39 -7.03 -15.38
C THR A 102 -8.37 -7.30 -13.87
N GLY A 103 -9.14 -6.57 -13.05
CA GLY A 103 -9.10 -6.71 -11.58
C GLY A 103 -8.89 -8.14 -11.03
N PRO A 104 -9.66 -9.16 -11.46
CA PRO A 104 -9.53 -10.52 -10.93
C PRO A 104 -8.21 -11.25 -11.24
N ASN A 105 -7.50 -10.82 -12.28
CA ASN A 105 -6.29 -11.46 -12.80
C ASN A 105 -5.12 -10.50 -13.00
N LEU A 106 -5.22 -9.31 -12.42
CA LEU A 106 -4.16 -8.32 -12.29
C LEU A 106 -3.34 -8.59 -11.03
#